data_AF-A0A5E6QE20-F1
#
_entry.id   AF-A0A5E6QE20-F1
#
_cell.length_a   1.000
_cell.length_b   1.000
_cell.length_c   1.000
_cell.angle_alpha   90.00
_cell.angle_beta   90.00
_cell.angle_gamma   90.00
#
_symmetry.space_group_name_H-M   'P 1'
#
loop_
_entity.id
_entity.type
_entity.pdbx_description
1 polymer ?
#
loop_
_entity_poly.entity_id
_entity_poly.type
_entity_poly.pdbx_seq_one_letter_code
_entity_poly.pdbx_strand_id
1 'polypeptide(L)'
;MSKSNFVAEYSAIVAVLKKYNEGGKQAGSRIMQPAFSDQATIFGLDGNNKLVGGAIQELFDTIGKPSFRPSPEAQGVIVNVDIVGTAASVRIDTNGISGFCFTDFSIC
;
A
#
# COMPACT_ATOMS: atom_id res chain seq x y z
N MET A 1 -15.69 22.19 13.71
CA MET A 1 -15.39 20.88 13.10
C MET A 1 -16.57 20.49 12.23
N SER A 2 -16.35 20.22 10.94
CA SER A 2 -17.39 19.65 10.08
C SER A 2 -17.76 18.28 10.61
N LYS A 3 -19.04 17.89 10.54
CA LYS A 3 -19.46 16.51 10.81
C LYS A 3 -18.66 15.59 9.89
N SER A 4 -17.76 14.78 10.45
CA SER A 4 -17.08 13.71 9.72
C SER A 4 -18.13 12.78 9.13
N ASN A 5 -18.00 12.49 7.85
CA ASN A 5 -18.80 11.48 7.18
C ASN A 5 -17.87 10.30 6.92
N PHE A 6 -17.76 9.43 7.92
CA PHE A 6 -16.91 8.24 7.89
C PHE A 6 -17.06 7.45 6.58
N VAL A 7 -18.28 7.30 6.06
CA VAL A 7 -18.53 6.55 4.81
C VAL A 7 -17.89 7.23 3.60
N ALA A 8 -17.96 8.56 3.51
CA ALA A 8 -17.33 9.32 2.44
C ALA A 8 -15.79 9.27 2.55
N GLU A 9 -15.25 9.45 3.75
CA GLU A 9 -13.81 9.39 4.03
C GLU A 9 -13.25 7.99 3.75
N TYR A 10 -13.92 6.95 4.23
CA TYR A 10 -13.60 5.55 3.94
C TYR A 10 -13.57 5.28 2.45
N SER A 11 -14.60 5.72 1.72
CA SER A 11 -14.68 5.52 0.27
C SER A 11 -13.55 6.22 -0.49
N ALA A 12 -13.15 7.42 -0.04
CA ALA A 12 -12.02 8.15 -0.61
C ALA A 12 -10.69 7.43 -0.34
N ILE A 13 -10.47 6.94 0.89
CA ILE A 13 -9.28 6.16 1.26
C ILE A 13 -9.21 4.87 0.43
N VAL A 14 -10.31 4.10 0.35
CA VAL A 14 -10.37 2.88 -0.46
C VAL A 14 -10.04 3.15 -1.93
N ALA A 15 -10.51 4.27 -2.50
CA ALA A 15 -10.19 4.63 -3.88
C ALA A 15 -8.70 4.89 -4.10
N VAL A 16 -8.02 5.47 -3.11
CA VAL A 16 -6.55 5.65 -3.12
C VAL A 16 -5.84 4.29 -3.01
N LEU A 17 -6.22 3.45 -2.04
CA LEU A 17 -5.60 2.15 -1.80
C LEU A 17 -5.81 1.15 -2.95
N LYS A 18 -6.89 1.28 -3.72
CA LYS A 18 -7.07 0.51 -4.95
C LYS A 18 -5.92 0.72 -5.95
N LYS A 19 -5.35 1.93 -6.01
CA LYS A 19 -4.18 2.20 -6.86
C LYS A 19 -2.93 1.46 -6.38
N TYR A 20 -2.75 1.38 -5.05
CA TYR A 20 -1.67 0.60 -4.45
C TYR A 20 -1.79 -0.89 -4.81
N ASN A 21 -2.97 -1.49 -4.57
CA ASN A 21 -3.21 -2.89 -4.89
C ASN A 21 -3.05 -3.17 -6.40
N GLU A 22 -3.57 -2.29 -7.26
CA GLU A 22 -3.45 -2.44 -8.71
C GLU A 22 -2.00 -2.32 -9.19
N GLY A 23 -1.25 -1.35 -8.66
CA GLY A 23 0.15 -1.18 -9.00
C GLY A 23 0.99 -2.39 -8.58
N GLY A 24 0.71 -2.97 -7.42
CA GLY A 24 1.36 -4.20 -6.97
C GLY A 24 1.01 -5.37 -7.88
N LYS A 25 -0.28 -5.53 -8.19
CA LYS A 25 -0.82 -6.59 -9.04
C LYS A 25 -0.25 -6.57 -10.46
N GLN A 26 -0.13 -5.39 -11.06
CA GLN A 26 0.40 -5.23 -12.42
C GLN A 26 1.93 -5.11 -12.48
N ALA A 27 2.62 -5.12 -11.33
CA ALA A 27 4.03 -4.71 -11.23
C ALA A 27 4.28 -3.34 -11.89
N GLY A 28 3.33 -2.40 -11.73
CA GLY A 28 3.32 -1.09 -12.35
C GLY A 28 3.43 0.02 -11.32
N SER A 29 4.65 0.44 -10.98
CA SER A 29 4.88 1.45 -9.94
C SER A 29 4.19 2.80 -10.20
N ARG A 30 4.10 3.22 -11.47
CA ARG A 30 3.38 4.46 -11.86
C ARG A 30 1.89 4.44 -11.50
N ILE A 31 1.27 3.25 -11.38
CA ILE A 31 -0.15 3.12 -11.02
C ILE A 31 -0.33 3.44 -9.54
N MET A 32 0.56 2.93 -8.68
CA MET A 32 0.48 3.13 -7.23
C MET A 32 1.07 4.46 -6.76
N GLN A 33 2.00 5.07 -7.51
CA GLN A 33 2.70 6.29 -7.12
C GLN A 33 1.78 7.42 -6.62
N PRO A 34 0.62 7.71 -7.26
CA PRO A 34 -0.30 8.75 -6.79
C PRO A 34 -1.00 8.46 -5.46
N ALA A 35 -0.79 7.28 -4.86
CA ALA A 35 -1.32 6.94 -3.54
C ALA A 35 -0.40 7.37 -2.39
N PHE A 36 0.81 7.83 -2.70
CA PHE A 36 1.82 8.19 -1.71
C PHE A 36 2.15 9.68 -1.77
N SER A 37 2.39 10.27 -0.60
CA SER A 37 3.03 11.58 -0.47
C SER A 37 4.48 11.51 -0.94
N ASP A 38 5.04 12.62 -1.40
CA ASP A 38 6.47 12.75 -1.71
C ASP A 38 7.36 12.52 -0.47
N GLN A 39 6.79 12.61 0.74
CA GLN A 39 7.45 12.35 2.02
C GLN A 39 7.17 10.94 2.57
N ALA A 40 6.46 10.09 1.83
CA ALA A 40 6.15 8.75 2.29
C ALA A 40 7.43 7.90 2.46
N THR A 41 7.37 6.96 3.38
CA THR A 41 8.44 6.00 3.65
C THR A 41 7.88 4.58 3.66
N ILE A 42 8.74 3.61 3.41
CA ILE A 42 8.43 2.18 3.50
C ILE A 42 9.49 1.50 4.35
N PHE A 43 9.07 0.62 5.25
CA PHE A 43 9.98 -0.14 6.10
C PHE A 43 9.50 -1.57 6.28
N GLY A 44 10.45 -2.46 6.49
CA GLY A 44 10.21 -3.86 6.83
C GLY A 44 11.45 -4.47 7.49
N LEU A 45 11.39 -5.78 7.71
CA LEU A 45 12.53 -6.57 8.15
C LEU A 45 13.00 -7.48 7.02
N ASP A 46 14.31 -7.57 6.83
CA ASP A 46 14.90 -8.56 5.92
C ASP A 46 14.92 -9.97 6.57
N GLY A 47 15.42 -10.97 5.81
CA GLY A 47 15.56 -12.34 6.30
C GLY A 47 16.52 -12.52 7.49
N ASN A 48 17.26 -11.48 7.87
CA ASN A 48 18.16 -11.45 9.02
C ASN A 48 17.62 -10.59 10.18
N ASN A 49 16.33 -10.21 10.14
CA ASN A 49 15.67 -9.32 11.11
C ASN A 49 16.29 -7.92 11.20
N LYS A 50 16.91 -7.43 10.13
CA LYS A 50 17.42 -6.06 10.08
C LYS A 50 16.37 -5.14 9.47
N LEU A 51 16.25 -3.95 10.04
CA LEU A 51 15.41 -2.89 9.49
C LEU A 51 15.93 -2.53 8.09
N VAL A 52 15.05 -2.62 7.10
CA VAL A 52 15.29 -2.21 5.73
C VAL A 52 14.17 -1.28 5.28
N GLY A 53 14.50 -0.35 4.38
CA GLY A 53 13.57 0.64 3.86
C GLY A 53 14.12 2.05 3.99
N GLY A 54 13.24 3.02 3.73
CA GLY A 54 13.61 4.42 3.56
C GLY A 54 12.54 5.17 2.78
N ALA A 55 12.99 5.97 1.82
CA ALA A 55 12.08 6.75 0.97
C ALA A 55 11.18 5.84 0.13
N ILE A 56 9.92 6.25 -0.09
CA ILE A 56 8.95 5.44 -0.84
C ILE A 56 9.40 5.10 -2.28
N GLN A 57 10.35 5.85 -2.84
CA GLN A 57 10.96 5.53 -4.13
C GLN A 57 11.55 4.11 -4.16
N GLU A 58 12.05 3.59 -3.02
CA GLU A 58 12.56 2.22 -2.93
C GLU A 58 11.48 1.17 -3.22
N LEU A 59 10.23 1.41 -2.83
CA LEU A 59 9.09 0.57 -3.22
C LEU A 59 8.88 0.59 -4.73
N PHE A 60 8.85 1.79 -5.33
CA PHE A 60 8.61 1.95 -6.76
C PHE A 60 9.70 1.27 -7.60
N ASP A 61 10.95 1.38 -7.16
CA ASP A 61 12.09 0.73 -7.79
C ASP A 61 12.01 -0.79 -7.64
N THR A 62 11.56 -1.28 -6.49
CA THR A 62 11.39 -2.72 -6.23
C THR A 62 10.28 -3.33 -7.07
N ILE A 63 9.16 -2.62 -7.22
CA ILE A 63 8.04 -3.01 -8.09
C ILE A 63 8.45 -2.98 -9.57
N GLY A 64 9.29 -2.03 -9.97
CA GLY A 64 9.81 -1.92 -11.34
C GLY A 64 10.92 -2.92 -11.69
N LYS A 65 11.47 -3.66 -10.71
CA LYS A 65 12.50 -4.67 -10.92
C LYS A 65 11.92 -6.04 -11.26
N PRO A 66 12.69 -6.96 -11.90
CA PRO A 66 12.25 -8.31 -12.25
C PRO A 66 11.79 -9.20 -11.08
N SER A 67 12.06 -8.78 -9.84
CA SER A 67 11.62 -9.41 -8.59
C SER A 67 10.11 -9.35 -8.40
N PHE A 68 9.45 -8.29 -8.91
CA PHE A 68 7.99 -8.21 -8.97
C PHE A 68 7.53 -8.41 -10.40
N ARG A 69 6.54 -9.30 -10.57
CA ARG A 69 5.96 -9.63 -11.87
C ARG A 69 4.44 -9.46 -11.82
N PRO A 70 3.80 -9.15 -12.96
CA PRO A 70 2.35 -9.13 -13.03
C PRO A 70 1.76 -10.42 -12.46
N SER A 71 0.84 -10.26 -11.52
CA SER A 71 0.27 -11.33 -10.69
C SER A 71 -1.25 -11.34 -10.85
N PRO A 72 -1.81 -11.86 -11.96
CA PRO A 72 -3.24 -11.77 -12.25
C PRO A 72 -4.12 -12.43 -11.18
N GLU A 73 -3.58 -13.45 -10.50
CA GLU A 73 -4.25 -14.17 -9.42
C GLU A 73 -4.03 -13.56 -8.02
N ALA A 74 -3.25 -12.47 -7.91
CA ALA A 74 -3.04 -11.81 -6.62
C ALA A 74 -4.35 -11.25 -6.07
N GLN A 75 -4.56 -11.44 -4.77
CA GLN A 75 -5.75 -11.03 -4.03
C GLN A 75 -5.32 -10.11 -2.88
N GLY A 76 -5.72 -8.84 -2.95
CA GLY A 76 -5.52 -7.86 -1.89
C GLY A 76 -6.85 -7.48 -1.26
N VAL A 77 -6.92 -7.50 0.08
CA VAL A 77 -8.09 -7.10 0.86
C VAL A 77 -7.74 -5.97 1.81
N ILE A 78 -8.58 -4.94 1.85
CA ILE A 78 -8.49 -3.88 2.86
C ILE A 78 -9.20 -4.42 4.10
N VAL A 79 -8.42 -4.79 5.12
CA VAL A 79 -8.91 -5.47 6.32
C VAL A 79 -9.48 -4.47 7.31
N ASN A 80 -8.81 -3.33 7.48
CA ASN A 80 -9.22 -2.29 8.42
C ASN A 80 -8.90 -0.91 7.86
N VAL A 81 -9.78 0.05 8.17
CA VAL A 81 -9.57 1.48 7.97
C VAL A 81 -10.10 2.18 9.21
N ASP A 82 -9.20 2.74 10.00
CA ASP A 82 -9.54 3.57 11.17
C ASP A 82 -9.30 5.05 10.80
N ILE A 83 -10.25 5.94 11.12
CA ILE A 83 -10.25 7.33 10.66
C ILE A 83 -10.60 8.25 11.84
N VAL A 84 -9.70 9.20 12.14
CA VAL A 84 -9.90 10.20 13.17
C VAL A 84 -9.48 11.57 12.65
N GLY A 85 -10.47 12.38 12.27
CA GLY A 85 -10.24 13.73 11.75
C GLY A 85 -9.49 13.69 10.41
N THR A 86 -8.24 14.15 10.41
CA THR A 86 -7.40 14.19 9.21
C THR A 86 -6.37 13.06 9.14
N ALA A 87 -6.43 12.10 10.07
CA ALA A 87 -5.53 10.96 10.11
C ALA A 87 -6.30 9.65 9.94
N ALA A 88 -5.69 8.68 9.28
CA ALA A 88 -6.20 7.33 9.14
C ALA A 88 -5.09 6.27 9.21
N SER A 89 -5.45 5.09 9.71
CA SER A 89 -4.60 3.90 9.73
C SER A 89 -5.29 2.78 8.96
N VAL A 90 -4.55 2.14 8.08
CA VAL A 90 -5.06 1.13 7.15
C VAL A 90 -4.27 -0.16 7.31
N ARG A 91 -4.96 -1.30 7.24
CA ARG A 91 -4.35 -2.62 7.05
C ARG A 91 -4.78 -3.23 5.72
N ILE A 92 -3.82 -3.71 4.93
CA ILE A 92 -4.06 -4.47 3.71
C ILE A 92 -3.37 -5.82 3.82
N ASP A 93 -4.09 -6.90 3.53
CA ASP A 93 -3.50 -8.23 3.40
C ASP A 93 -3.53 -8.64 1.92
N THR A 94 -2.38 -9.04 1.38
CA THR A 94 -2.24 -9.44 -0.02
C THR A 94 -1.62 -10.82 -0.14
N ASN A 95 -2.26 -11.71 -0.89
CA ASN A 95 -1.77 -13.05 -1.21
C ASN A 95 -1.40 -13.19 -2.69
N GLY A 96 -0.35 -13.94 -2.96
CA GLY A 96 0.02 -14.37 -4.33
C GLY A 96 0.63 -13.27 -5.19
N ILE A 97 1.11 -12.18 -4.59
CA ILE A 97 1.77 -11.09 -5.32
C ILE A 97 3.24 -11.43 -5.55
N SER A 98 3.62 -11.71 -6.79
CA SER A 98 4.96 -12.18 -7.18
C SER A 98 5.45 -13.39 -6.37
N GLY A 99 4.53 -14.24 -5.91
CA GLY A 99 4.83 -15.40 -5.04
C GLY A 99 4.95 -15.08 -3.54
N PHE A 100 4.73 -13.83 -3.14
CA PHE A 100 4.75 -13.41 -1.74
C PHE A 100 3.33 -13.24 -1.16
N CYS A 101 3.26 -13.23 0.17
CA CYS A 101 2.11 -12.79 0.93
C CYS A 101 2.54 -11.72 1.93
N PHE A 102 1.80 -10.62 2.00
CA PHE A 102 2.12 -9.47 2.83
C PHE A 102 0.92 -9.04 3.68
N THR A 103 1.24 -8.47 4.83
CA THR A 103 0.32 -7.66 5.64
C THR A 103 0.95 -6.28 5.77
N ASP A 104 0.34 -5.30 5.13
CA ASP A 104 0.82 -3.93 5.06
C ASP A 104 0.03 -3.05 6.02
N PHE A 105 0.74 -2.16 6.71
CA PHE A 105 0.16 -1.08 7.50
C PHE A 105 0.56 0.26 6.92
N SER A 106 -0.43 1.11 6.67
CA SER A 106 -0.22 2.46 6.12
C SER A 106 -0.90 3.49 7.00
N ILE A 107 -0.22 4.61 7.23
CA ILE A 107 -0.76 5.77 7.94
C ILE A 107 -0.88 6.91 6.92
N CYS A 108 -2.05 7.54 6.86
CA CYS A 108 -2.33 8.66 5.96
C CYS A 108 -3.08 9.80 6.66
#